data_AF-A0A8H3E621-F1
#
_entry.id   AF-A0A8H3E621-F1
#
_cell.length_a   1.000
_cell.length_b   1.000
_cell.length_c   1.000
_cell.angle_alpha   90.00
_cell.angle_beta   90.00
_cell.angle_gamma   90.00
#
_symmetry.space_group_name_H-M   'P 1'
#
loop_
_entity.id
_entity.type
_entity.pdbx_description
1 polymer ?
#
loop_
_entity_poly.entity_id
_entity_poly.type
_entity_poly.pdbx_seq_one_letter_code
_entity_poly.pdbx_strand_id
1 'polypeptide(L)'
;MTYNGVILLLTGWQADEERLVRQYREMLISVECKYPHGSLWILNRAKLERMTGHPDKAIEILREGLSPSRPIKFQQADALLMFELAWTLLADRQYEDAAQSFLKIVEMNTWSHATYTYIAAGCYLTLANDKPEFKAKSRALFDSIPNLLDRKKIGGKDLPTEVFIQKKIDFYKRKHVRRAGPGTENDYVDSIFISPAEELAIFWNTHCRITPTIAQAHIDNLVALSPPVISGPNSSGGEKNPELDTVDELVVRELLLGILYRAAGDYALSRKYLEAVPLRETEVEGKWVVQIAKFELAVLDLRQVAREPNSARDAWQAALKAATAHLDQAAARSNANVDLSSRLDSRIVLLRDEIEVKSLALGLK
;
A
#
# COMPACT_ATOMS: atom_id res chain seq x y z
N MET A 1 -18.74 3.91 12.98
CA MET A 1 -18.22 2.63 12.42
C MET A 1 -17.06 2.81 11.44
N THR A 2 -16.85 3.99 10.85
CA THR A 2 -15.74 4.26 9.92
C THR A 2 -14.38 4.40 10.60
N TYR A 3 -14.30 4.94 11.82
CA TYR A 3 -13.04 5.25 12.50
C TYR A 3 -12.17 4.01 12.79
N ASN A 4 -12.69 3.00 13.49
CA ASN A 4 -11.91 1.79 13.81
C ASN A 4 -11.50 1.01 12.56
N GLY A 5 -12.33 0.98 11.52
CA GLY A 5 -11.96 0.39 10.23
C GLY A 5 -10.85 1.16 9.50
N VAL A 6 -10.84 2.50 9.63
CA VAL A 6 -9.75 3.34 9.12
C VAL A 6 -8.46 3.10 9.90
N ILE A 7 -8.52 3.02 11.23
CA ILE A 7 -7.34 2.68 12.05
C ILE A 7 -6.81 1.30 11.64
N LEU A 8 -7.66 0.27 11.63
CA LEU A 8 -7.27 -1.11 11.34
C LEU A 8 -6.60 -1.25 9.96
N LEU A 9 -7.05 -0.45 8.99
CA LEU A 9 -6.43 -0.37 7.68
C LEU A 9 -5.12 0.43 7.68
N LEU A 10 -5.01 1.55 8.40
CA LEU A 10 -3.90 2.49 8.25
C LEU A 10 -2.73 2.28 9.24
N THR A 11 -2.97 1.80 10.46
CA THR A 11 -1.92 1.70 11.50
C THR A 11 -1.05 0.45 11.35
N GLY A 12 -1.53 -0.57 10.65
CA GLY A 12 -0.82 -1.84 10.48
C GLY A 12 -0.87 -2.77 11.71
N TRP A 13 -1.19 -2.24 12.88
CA TRP A 13 -1.39 -2.98 14.12
C TRP A 13 -2.39 -2.25 15.04
N GLN A 14 -3.15 -3.00 15.84
CA GLN A 14 -4.07 -2.48 16.85
C GLN A 14 -3.93 -3.24 18.17
N ALA A 15 -4.14 -2.55 19.29
CA ALA A 15 -3.90 -3.06 20.64
C ALA A 15 -4.82 -4.23 21.05
N ASP A 16 -6.08 -4.16 20.61
CA ASP A 16 -7.14 -5.11 20.94
C ASP A 16 -8.02 -5.39 19.71
N GLU A 17 -7.35 -5.80 18.62
CA GLU A 17 -7.99 -6.09 17.35
C GLU A 17 -9.09 -7.15 17.47
N GLU A 18 -8.85 -8.22 18.23
CA GLU A 18 -9.79 -9.33 18.36
C GLU A 18 -11.13 -8.88 18.96
N ARG A 19 -11.09 -8.10 20.06
CA ARG A 19 -12.30 -7.56 20.67
C ARG A 19 -13.01 -6.59 19.72
N LEU A 20 -12.26 -5.72 19.04
CA LEU A 20 -12.84 -4.75 18.10
C LEU A 20 -13.53 -5.44 16.92
N VAL A 21 -12.90 -6.46 16.34
CA VAL A 21 -13.48 -7.28 15.27
C VAL A 21 -14.74 -7.99 15.75
N ARG A 22 -14.74 -8.56 16.97
CA ARG A 22 -15.93 -9.22 17.54
C ARG A 22 -17.09 -8.25 17.72
N GLN A 23 -16.85 -7.11 18.38
CA GLN A 23 -17.88 -6.07 18.58
C GLN A 23 -18.41 -5.55 17.25
N TYR A 24 -17.54 -5.39 16.26
CA TYR A 24 -17.93 -4.93 14.94
C TYR A 24 -18.83 -5.95 14.24
N ARG A 25 -18.49 -7.24 14.31
CA ARG A 25 -19.33 -8.32 13.77
C ARG A 25 -20.71 -8.35 14.41
N GLU A 26 -20.78 -8.30 15.75
CA GLU A 26 -22.05 -8.30 16.50
C GLU A 26 -22.94 -7.12 16.10
N MET A 27 -22.35 -5.94 15.99
CA MET A 27 -23.07 -4.73 15.56
C MET A 27 -23.60 -4.87 14.13
N LEU A 28 -22.79 -5.39 13.20
CA LEU A 28 -23.23 -5.61 11.82
C LEU A 28 -24.39 -6.61 11.73
N ILE A 29 -24.32 -7.72 12.46
CA ILE A 29 -25.40 -8.72 12.54
C ILE A 29 -26.70 -8.08 13.06
N SER A 30 -26.60 -7.22 14.08
CA SER A 30 -27.78 -6.59 14.71
C SER A 30 -28.56 -5.64 13.79
N VAL A 31 -27.92 -5.14 12.73
CA VAL A 31 -28.51 -4.16 11.79
C VAL A 31 -28.75 -4.72 10.40
N GLU A 32 -28.17 -5.88 10.06
CA GLU A 32 -28.25 -6.48 8.72
C GLU A 32 -29.69 -6.71 8.27
N CYS A 33 -30.55 -7.23 9.16
CA CYS A 33 -31.97 -7.46 8.87
C CYS A 33 -32.74 -6.15 8.63
N LYS A 34 -32.28 -5.01 9.17
CA LYS A 34 -32.98 -3.73 9.06
C LYS A 34 -32.66 -3.00 7.76
N TYR A 35 -31.45 -3.20 7.23
CA TYR A 35 -30.95 -2.45 6.07
C TYR A 35 -30.13 -3.33 5.10
N PRO A 36 -30.72 -4.42 4.57
CA PRO A 36 -29.99 -5.43 3.81
C PRO A 36 -29.35 -4.91 2.50
N HIS A 37 -29.82 -3.78 1.98
CA HIS A 37 -29.34 -3.19 0.72
C HIS A 37 -28.63 -1.84 0.90
N GLY A 38 -28.37 -1.41 2.14
CA GLY A 38 -27.73 -0.12 2.41
C GLY A 38 -26.25 -0.15 2.04
N SER A 39 -25.79 0.76 1.17
CA SER A 39 -24.41 0.80 0.68
C SER A 39 -23.38 0.86 1.82
N LEU A 40 -23.65 1.63 2.87
CA LEU A 40 -22.74 1.72 4.03
C LEU A 40 -22.65 0.41 4.82
N TRP A 41 -23.71 -0.40 4.85
CA TRP A 41 -23.68 -1.70 5.53
C TRP A 41 -22.90 -2.73 4.74
N ILE A 42 -23.12 -2.77 3.43
CA ILE A 42 -22.33 -3.58 2.50
C ILE A 42 -20.85 -3.23 2.62
N LEU A 43 -20.51 -1.94 2.60
CA LEU A 43 -19.13 -1.46 2.72
C LEU A 43 -18.46 -1.98 3.99
N ASN A 44 -19.16 -1.88 5.12
CA ASN A 44 -18.64 -2.27 6.41
C ASN A 44 -18.53 -3.80 6.58
N ARG A 45 -19.46 -4.58 6.02
CA ARG A 45 -19.37 -6.05 5.93
C ARG A 45 -18.15 -6.48 5.12
N ALA A 46 -17.97 -5.91 3.93
CA ALA A 46 -16.81 -6.22 3.08
C ALA A 46 -15.49 -5.84 3.76
N LYS A 47 -15.42 -4.66 4.41
CA LYS A 47 -14.26 -4.27 5.20
C LYS A 47 -13.95 -5.29 6.30
N LEU A 48 -14.96 -5.77 7.03
CA LEU A 48 -14.76 -6.77 8.07
C LEU A 48 -14.17 -8.07 7.51
N GLU A 49 -14.69 -8.58 6.39
CA GLU A 49 -14.15 -9.75 5.71
C GLU A 49 -12.70 -9.54 5.27
N ARG A 50 -12.41 -8.43 4.58
CA ARG A 50 -11.05 -8.07 4.16
C ARG A 50 -10.09 -7.98 5.34
N MET A 51 -10.51 -7.29 6.40
CA MET A 51 -9.69 -7.08 7.59
C MET A 51 -9.44 -8.39 8.35
N THR A 52 -10.31 -9.38 8.23
CA THR A 52 -10.17 -10.68 8.89
C THR A 52 -9.56 -11.77 8.00
N GLY A 53 -8.95 -11.39 6.87
CA GLY A 53 -8.22 -12.31 6.00
C GLY A 53 -9.09 -13.08 5.01
N HIS A 54 -10.28 -12.57 4.69
CA HIS A 54 -11.21 -13.17 3.71
C HIS A 54 -11.44 -12.24 2.51
N PRO A 55 -10.41 -11.97 1.67
CA PRO A 55 -10.53 -11.04 0.55
C PRO A 55 -11.58 -11.50 -0.48
N ASP A 56 -11.69 -12.80 -0.77
CA ASP A 56 -12.67 -13.35 -1.72
C ASP A 56 -14.10 -12.99 -1.33
N LYS A 57 -14.46 -13.19 -0.04
CA LYS A 57 -15.77 -12.84 0.50
C LYS A 57 -16.01 -11.33 0.46
N ALA A 58 -14.98 -10.54 0.76
CA ALA A 58 -15.08 -9.09 0.65
C ALA A 58 -15.39 -8.65 -0.78
N ILE A 59 -14.70 -9.24 -1.77
CA ILE A 59 -14.92 -8.99 -3.20
C ILE A 59 -16.33 -9.39 -3.62
N GLU A 60 -16.80 -10.57 -3.21
CA GLU A 60 -18.17 -11.05 -3.46
C GLU A 60 -19.21 -10.05 -2.94
N ILE A 61 -19.14 -9.68 -1.66
CA ILE A 61 -20.05 -8.72 -1.03
C ILE A 61 -20.06 -7.39 -1.77
N LEU A 62 -18.89 -6.89 -2.19
CA LEU A 62 -18.77 -5.62 -2.91
C LEU A 62 -19.35 -5.70 -4.32
N ARG A 63 -19.11 -6.80 -5.04
CA ARG A 63 -19.69 -7.05 -6.38
C ARG A 63 -21.21 -7.13 -6.32
N GLU A 64 -21.76 -7.87 -5.36
CA GLU A 64 -23.21 -7.92 -5.12
C GLU A 64 -23.77 -6.54 -4.76
N GLY A 65 -23.06 -5.80 -3.91
CA GLY A 65 -23.42 -4.43 -3.53
C GLY A 65 -23.38 -3.43 -4.67
N LEU A 66 -22.56 -3.68 -5.70
CA LEU A 66 -22.48 -2.86 -6.90
C LEU A 66 -23.38 -3.38 -8.04
N SER A 67 -24.11 -4.48 -7.81
CA SER A 67 -24.98 -5.08 -8.81
C SER A 67 -26.01 -4.07 -9.35
N PRO A 68 -26.23 -4.02 -10.68
CA PRO A 68 -27.29 -3.22 -11.26
C PRO A 68 -28.68 -3.54 -10.71
N SER A 69 -28.91 -4.77 -10.23
CA SER A 69 -30.18 -5.24 -9.68
C SER A 69 -30.43 -4.80 -8.23
N ARG A 70 -29.47 -4.15 -7.56
CA ARG A 70 -29.69 -3.69 -6.17
C ARG A 70 -30.75 -2.57 -6.13
N PRO A 71 -31.79 -2.70 -5.28
CA PRO A 71 -32.96 -1.83 -5.33
C PRO A 71 -32.70 -0.40 -4.82
N ILE A 72 -31.74 -0.23 -3.92
CA ILE A 72 -31.37 1.08 -3.35
C ILE A 72 -29.98 1.45 -3.84
N LYS A 73 -29.88 2.57 -4.54
CA LYS A 73 -28.60 3.12 -5.01
C LYS A 73 -28.42 4.52 -4.46
N PHE A 74 -27.23 4.79 -3.96
CA PHE A 74 -26.82 6.12 -3.54
C PHE A 74 -25.42 6.36 -4.10
N GLN A 75 -25.36 7.09 -5.21
CA GLN A 75 -24.18 7.17 -6.07
C GLN A 75 -22.89 7.48 -5.30
N GLN A 76 -22.94 8.38 -4.32
CA GLN A 76 -21.78 8.75 -3.50
C GLN A 76 -21.31 7.58 -2.63
N ALA A 77 -22.23 6.82 -2.02
CA ALA A 77 -21.84 5.63 -1.26
C ALA A 77 -21.46 4.45 -2.16
N ASP A 78 -22.00 4.38 -3.37
CA ASP A 78 -21.63 3.36 -4.36
C ASP A 78 -20.23 3.62 -4.90
N ALA A 79 -19.82 4.89 -5.01
CA ALA A 79 -18.43 5.25 -5.28
C ALA A 79 -17.49 4.77 -4.17
N LEU A 80 -17.92 4.77 -2.90
CA LEU A 80 -17.14 4.20 -1.79
C LEU A 80 -17.05 2.67 -1.87
N LEU A 81 -18.12 2.00 -2.32
CA LEU A 81 -18.09 0.55 -2.59
C LEU A 81 -17.11 0.23 -3.71
N MET A 82 -17.16 0.97 -4.82
CA MET A 82 -16.23 0.80 -5.94
C MET A 82 -14.78 1.06 -5.51
N PHE A 83 -14.56 2.08 -4.68
CA PHE A 83 -13.26 2.37 -4.09
C PHE A 83 -12.75 1.19 -3.24
N GLU A 84 -13.56 0.66 -2.33
CA GLU A 84 -13.16 -0.50 -1.53
C GLU A 84 -12.90 -1.73 -2.41
N LEU A 85 -13.71 -1.94 -3.44
CA LEU A 85 -13.55 -3.05 -4.38
C LEU A 85 -12.22 -2.95 -5.13
N ALA A 86 -11.91 -1.79 -5.71
CA ALA A 86 -10.67 -1.59 -6.46
C ALA A 86 -9.42 -1.86 -5.62
N TRP A 87 -9.39 -1.37 -4.37
CA TRP A 87 -8.27 -1.63 -3.45
C TRP A 87 -8.20 -3.08 -2.96
N THR A 88 -9.35 -3.75 -2.77
CA THR A 88 -9.38 -5.16 -2.37
C THR A 88 -8.90 -6.05 -3.52
N LEU A 89 -9.32 -5.78 -4.75
CA LEU A 89 -8.85 -6.48 -5.95
C LEU A 89 -7.35 -6.28 -6.18
N LEU A 90 -6.85 -5.06 -5.99
CA LEU A 90 -5.40 -4.80 -6.08
C LEU A 90 -4.64 -5.56 -5.00
N ALA A 91 -5.12 -5.55 -3.74
CA ALA A 91 -4.52 -6.31 -2.65
C ALA A 91 -4.49 -7.81 -2.91
N ASP A 92 -5.47 -8.33 -3.64
CA ASP A 92 -5.60 -9.73 -4.02
C ASP A 92 -4.95 -10.06 -5.39
N ARG A 93 -4.21 -9.12 -5.98
CA ARG A 93 -3.53 -9.25 -7.28
C ARG A 93 -4.46 -9.56 -8.46
N GLN A 94 -5.75 -9.25 -8.36
CA GLN A 94 -6.71 -9.28 -9.47
C GLN A 94 -6.54 -8.02 -10.34
N TYR A 95 -5.37 -7.88 -10.97
CA TYR A 95 -4.92 -6.63 -11.60
C TYR A 95 -5.85 -6.09 -12.68
N GLU A 96 -6.43 -6.95 -13.51
CA GLU A 96 -7.31 -6.52 -14.59
C GLU A 96 -8.60 -5.90 -14.03
N ASP A 97 -9.26 -6.62 -13.13
CA ASP A 97 -10.48 -6.16 -12.46
C ASP A 97 -10.21 -4.93 -11.58
N ALA A 98 -9.04 -4.87 -10.92
CA ALA A 98 -8.61 -3.70 -10.16
C ALA A 98 -8.47 -2.47 -11.07
N ALA A 99 -7.79 -2.61 -12.20
CA ALA A 99 -7.61 -1.53 -13.17
C ALA A 99 -8.95 -1.03 -13.72
N GLN A 100 -9.83 -1.95 -14.12
CA GLN A 100 -11.18 -1.61 -14.58
C GLN A 100 -11.98 -0.88 -13.49
N SER A 101 -11.89 -1.35 -12.24
CA SER A 101 -12.57 -0.74 -11.10
C SER A 101 -12.04 0.67 -10.79
N PHE A 102 -10.72 0.89 -10.84
CA PHE A 102 -10.13 2.23 -10.69
C PHE A 102 -10.55 3.19 -11.81
N LEU A 103 -10.60 2.74 -13.06
CA LEU A 103 -11.13 3.55 -14.17
C LEU A 103 -12.62 3.83 -13.99
N LYS A 104 -13.39 2.88 -13.45
CA LYS A 104 -14.80 3.11 -13.13
C LYS A 104 -14.98 4.18 -12.04
N ILE A 105 -14.09 4.23 -11.06
CA ILE A 105 -14.08 5.29 -10.04
C ILE A 105 -13.93 6.67 -10.68
N VAL A 106 -13.08 6.83 -11.72
CA VAL A 106 -12.91 8.10 -12.45
C VAL A 106 -14.24 8.61 -13.02
N GLU A 107 -15.11 7.73 -13.49
CA GLU A 107 -16.45 8.10 -13.99
C GLU A 107 -17.43 8.47 -12.87
N MET A 108 -17.21 7.96 -11.65
CA MET A 108 -18.13 8.08 -10.52
C MET A 108 -17.82 9.27 -9.59
N ASN A 109 -16.64 9.88 -9.70
CA ASN A 109 -16.22 10.98 -8.82
C ASN A 109 -15.40 12.05 -9.55
N THR A 110 -15.12 13.18 -8.90
CA THR A 110 -14.45 14.35 -9.51
C THR A 110 -13.03 14.61 -8.98
N TRP A 111 -12.46 13.70 -8.21
CA TRP A 111 -11.18 13.85 -7.52
C TRP A 111 -10.22 12.71 -7.88
N SER A 112 -8.92 12.96 -7.72
CA SER A 112 -7.87 11.92 -7.83
C SER A 112 -7.86 11.15 -9.16
N HIS A 113 -8.30 11.76 -10.26
CA HIS A 113 -8.35 11.12 -11.58
C HIS A 113 -6.97 10.66 -12.04
N ALA A 114 -5.95 11.50 -11.88
CA ALA A 114 -4.56 11.14 -12.17
C ALA A 114 -4.11 9.94 -11.32
N THR A 115 -4.46 9.91 -10.03
CA THR A 115 -4.15 8.81 -9.11
C THR A 115 -4.75 7.49 -9.57
N TYR A 116 -6.06 7.45 -9.82
CA TYR A 116 -6.73 6.21 -10.23
C TYR A 116 -6.24 5.72 -11.59
N THR A 117 -5.96 6.65 -12.51
CA THR A 117 -5.39 6.33 -13.83
C THR A 117 -3.97 5.79 -13.72
N TYR A 118 -3.13 6.35 -12.85
CA TYR A 118 -1.77 5.88 -12.57
C TYR A 118 -1.77 4.45 -12.00
N ILE A 119 -2.67 4.17 -11.04
CA ILE A 119 -2.82 2.82 -10.47
C ILE A 119 -3.29 1.83 -11.54
N ALA A 120 -4.30 2.19 -12.34
CA ALA A 120 -4.78 1.34 -13.42
C ALA A 120 -3.69 1.07 -14.48
N ALA A 121 -2.88 2.08 -14.83
CA ALA A 121 -1.74 1.94 -15.73
C ALA A 121 -0.69 0.97 -15.18
N GLY A 122 -0.38 1.06 -13.88
CA GLY A 122 0.52 0.13 -13.19
C GLY A 122 -0.01 -1.31 -13.12
N CYS A 123 -1.33 -1.49 -12.96
CA CYS A 123 -1.96 -2.82 -12.99
C CYS A 123 -1.83 -3.48 -14.37
N TYR A 124 -2.13 -2.74 -15.45
CA TYR A 124 -1.95 -3.26 -16.82
C TYR A 124 -0.49 -3.50 -17.17
N LEU A 125 0.43 -2.69 -16.62
CA LEU A 125 1.86 -2.94 -16.78
C LEU A 125 2.27 -4.27 -16.13
N THR A 126 1.79 -4.55 -14.92
CA THR A 126 2.06 -5.84 -14.25
C THR A 126 1.56 -7.01 -15.09
N LEU A 127 0.35 -6.92 -15.66
CA LEU A 127 -0.20 -7.95 -16.55
C LEU A 127 0.62 -8.13 -17.83
N ALA A 128 1.27 -7.08 -18.32
CA ALA A 128 2.05 -7.12 -19.55
C ALA A 128 3.28 -8.04 -19.48
N ASN A 129 3.71 -8.44 -18.28
CA ASN A 129 4.78 -9.41 -18.09
C ASN A 129 4.41 -10.78 -18.66
N ASP A 130 3.16 -11.22 -18.48
CA ASP A 130 2.66 -12.51 -18.96
C ASP A 130 1.80 -12.36 -20.23
N LYS A 131 1.20 -11.18 -20.42
CA LYS A 131 0.21 -10.87 -21.46
C LYS A 131 0.57 -9.56 -22.19
N PRO A 132 1.53 -9.59 -23.13
CA PRO A 132 2.11 -8.39 -23.76
C PRO A 132 1.09 -7.42 -24.37
N GLU A 133 -0.10 -7.88 -24.73
CA GLU A 133 -1.21 -7.07 -25.24
C GLU A 133 -1.65 -5.96 -24.27
N PHE A 134 -1.46 -6.13 -22.96
CA PHE A 134 -1.81 -5.09 -21.97
C PHE A 134 -0.82 -3.92 -21.95
N LYS A 135 0.37 -4.06 -22.54
CA LYS A 135 1.39 -3.00 -22.55
C LYS A 135 0.91 -1.73 -23.27
N ALA A 136 0.22 -1.89 -24.40
CA ALA A 136 -0.36 -0.77 -25.14
C ALA A 136 -1.42 -0.03 -24.32
N LYS A 137 -2.24 -0.77 -23.55
CA LYS A 137 -3.25 -0.20 -22.66
C LYS A 137 -2.63 0.56 -21.50
N SER A 138 -1.59 0.00 -20.87
CA SER A 138 -0.82 0.67 -19.81
C SER A 138 -0.23 1.99 -20.31
N ARG A 139 0.44 1.96 -21.46
CA ARG A 139 1.04 3.13 -22.11
C ARG A 139 0.03 4.23 -22.40
N ALA A 140 -1.10 3.89 -23.02
CA ALA A 140 -2.14 4.87 -23.31
C ALA A 140 -2.67 5.57 -22.04
N LEU A 141 -2.79 4.86 -20.92
CA LEU A 141 -3.17 5.47 -19.64
C LEU A 141 -2.07 6.38 -19.11
N PHE A 142 -0.82 5.93 -19.10
CA PHE A 142 0.33 6.75 -18.68
C PHE A 142 0.45 8.05 -19.49
N ASP A 143 0.29 7.98 -20.81
CA ASP A 143 0.33 9.15 -21.70
C ASP A 143 -0.82 10.13 -21.46
N SER A 144 -1.94 9.65 -20.91
CA SER A 144 -3.07 10.51 -20.57
C SER A 144 -2.90 11.28 -19.26
N ILE A 145 -2.03 10.83 -18.35
CA ILE A 145 -1.88 11.38 -16.99
C ILE A 145 -1.52 12.87 -16.99
N PRO A 146 -0.58 13.38 -17.82
CA PRO A 146 -0.27 14.81 -17.85
C PRO A 146 -1.50 15.71 -18.06
N ASN A 147 -2.51 15.25 -18.82
CA ASN A 147 -3.75 16.00 -19.06
C ASN A 147 -4.74 15.93 -17.88
N LEU A 148 -4.49 15.06 -16.91
CA LEU A 148 -5.28 14.86 -15.69
C LEU A 148 -4.70 15.63 -14.49
N LEU A 149 -3.39 15.90 -14.51
CA LEU A 149 -2.70 16.72 -13.51
C LEU A 149 -3.25 18.16 -13.52
N ASP A 150 -3.19 18.85 -12.38
CA ASP A 150 -3.59 20.25 -12.21
C ASP A 150 -5.08 20.58 -12.39
N ARG A 151 -5.94 19.58 -12.63
CA ARG A 151 -7.39 19.80 -12.73
C ARG A 151 -8.02 20.24 -11.41
N LYS A 152 -7.37 19.93 -10.28
CA LYS A 152 -7.84 20.24 -8.92
C LYS A 152 -6.68 20.72 -8.07
N LYS A 153 -6.88 21.82 -7.34
CA LYS A 153 -5.90 22.38 -6.38
C LYS A 153 -6.57 22.60 -5.03
N ILE A 154 -5.84 22.38 -3.94
CA ILE A 154 -6.31 22.70 -2.58
C ILE A 154 -5.55 23.94 -2.11
N GLY A 155 -6.27 25.04 -1.89
CA GLY A 155 -5.64 26.31 -1.51
C GLY A 155 -4.62 26.82 -2.53
N GLY A 156 -4.84 26.55 -3.82
CA GLY A 156 -3.92 26.92 -4.90
C GLY A 156 -2.68 26.04 -5.05
N LYS A 157 -2.50 25.02 -4.20
CA LYS A 157 -1.39 24.06 -4.27
C LYS A 157 -1.83 22.77 -4.96
N ASP A 158 -0.88 22.15 -5.65
CA ASP A 158 -1.07 20.88 -6.32
C ASP A 158 -1.31 19.77 -5.28
N LEU A 159 -2.06 18.74 -5.67
CA LEU A 159 -2.36 17.63 -4.78
C LEU A 159 -1.07 16.82 -4.52
N PRO A 160 -0.71 16.51 -3.26
CA PRO A 160 0.55 15.82 -2.94
C PRO A 160 0.76 14.51 -3.70
N THR A 161 -0.31 13.75 -3.96
CA THR A 161 -0.23 12.51 -4.75
C THR A 161 0.04 12.77 -6.23
N GLU A 162 -0.48 13.86 -6.79
CA GLU A 162 -0.23 14.24 -8.18
C GLU A 162 1.22 14.72 -8.37
N VAL A 163 1.75 15.48 -7.39
CA VAL A 163 3.18 15.86 -7.35
C VAL A 163 4.07 14.62 -7.31
N PHE A 164 3.75 13.64 -6.47
CA PHE A 164 4.47 12.37 -6.41
C PHE A 164 4.43 11.63 -7.75
N ILE A 165 3.25 11.50 -8.37
CA ILE A 165 3.07 10.85 -9.67
C ILE A 165 3.91 11.52 -10.75
N GLN A 166 3.89 12.86 -10.81
CA GLN A 166 4.70 13.61 -11.77
C GLN A 166 6.19 13.34 -11.58
N LYS A 167 6.71 13.40 -10.35
CA LYS A 167 8.11 13.07 -10.04
C LYS A 167 8.47 11.64 -10.44
N LYS A 168 7.57 10.66 -10.24
CA LYS A 168 7.80 9.26 -10.64
C LYS A 168 7.86 9.10 -12.15
N ILE A 169 6.95 9.74 -12.91
CA ILE A 169 6.99 9.74 -14.37
C ILE A 169 8.31 10.34 -14.86
N ASP A 170 8.75 11.48 -14.32
CA ASP A 170 10.02 12.11 -14.69
C ASP A 170 11.23 11.24 -14.33
N PHE A 171 11.18 10.54 -13.21
CA PHE A 171 12.17 9.54 -12.84
C PHE A 171 12.25 8.40 -13.87
N TYR A 172 11.11 7.83 -14.28
CA TYR A 172 11.08 6.75 -15.27
C TYR A 172 11.58 7.22 -16.65
N LYS A 173 11.22 8.43 -17.07
CA LYS A 173 11.74 9.05 -18.30
C LYS A 173 13.26 9.20 -18.27
N ARG A 174 13.83 9.75 -17.18
CA ARG A 174 15.29 9.87 -17.00
C ARG A 174 15.99 8.52 -17.05
N LYS A 175 15.42 7.50 -16.38
CA LYS A 175 15.94 6.13 -16.44
C LYS A 175 15.93 5.58 -17.85
N HIS A 176 14.81 5.71 -18.56
CA HIS A 176 14.69 5.17 -19.90
C HIS A 176 15.68 5.81 -20.88
N VAL A 177 15.81 7.15 -20.86
CA VAL A 177 16.81 7.85 -21.67
C VAL A 177 18.23 7.36 -21.39
N ARG A 178 18.59 7.13 -20.13
CA ARG A 178 19.89 6.56 -19.78
C ARG A 178 20.11 5.17 -20.38
N ARG A 179 19.06 4.35 -20.50
CA ARG A 179 19.11 2.96 -20.99
C ARG A 179 19.02 2.83 -22.51
N ALA A 180 18.16 3.63 -23.15
CA ALA A 180 17.80 3.51 -24.57
C ALA A 180 18.34 4.66 -25.44
N GLY A 181 18.84 5.74 -24.82
CA GLY A 181 19.41 6.90 -25.49
C GLY A 181 18.48 8.12 -25.54
N PRO A 182 19.00 9.33 -25.84
CA PRO A 182 18.20 10.55 -25.95
C PRO A 182 17.10 10.46 -27.01
N GLY A 183 15.95 11.09 -26.77
CA GLY A 183 14.82 11.10 -27.71
C GLY A 183 13.86 9.90 -27.58
N THR A 184 14.11 9.02 -26.60
CA THR A 184 13.27 7.85 -26.29
C THR A 184 12.37 8.07 -25.08
N GLU A 185 12.25 9.30 -24.57
CA GLU A 185 11.60 9.62 -23.28
C GLU A 185 10.16 9.10 -23.20
N ASN A 186 9.44 9.01 -24.33
CA ASN A 186 8.05 8.55 -24.37
C ASN A 186 7.91 7.02 -24.26
N ASP A 187 8.99 6.27 -24.36
CA ASP A 187 9.04 4.81 -24.21
C ASP A 187 9.34 4.33 -22.78
N TYR A 188 9.29 5.25 -21.81
CA TYR A 188 9.68 5.00 -20.43
C TYR A 188 8.95 3.84 -19.73
N VAL A 189 7.75 3.49 -20.18
CA VAL A 189 6.98 2.32 -19.68
C VAL A 189 7.81 1.03 -19.80
N ASP A 190 8.69 0.95 -20.80
CA ASP A 190 9.56 -0.20 -21.07
C ASP A 190 10.73 -0.32 -20.07
N SER A 191 10.88 0.63 -19.15
CA SER A 191 11.92 0.65 -18.13
C SER A 191 11.38 0.70 -16.70
N ILE A 192 10.08 0.44 -16.53
CA ILE A 192 9.42 0.31 -15.23
C ILE A 192 9.30 -1.18 -14.89
N PHE A 193 9.99 -1.62 -13.84
CA PHE A 193 10.02 -3.03 -13.43
C PHE A 193 9.33 -3.29 -12.08
N ILE A 194 9.29 -2.29 -11.19
CA ILE A 194 8.42 -2.31 -10.00
C ILE A 194 7.09 -1.69 -10.39
N SER A 195 5.99 -2.40 -10.16
CA SER A 195 4.66 -1.92 -10.52
C SER A 195 4.33 -0.59 -9.83
N PRO A 196 4.00 0.46 -10.61
CA PRO A 196 3.57 1.74 -10.06
C PRO A 196 2.32 1.66 -9.17
N ALA A 197 1.45 0.68 -9.43
CA ALA A 197 0.30 0.40 -8.60
C ALA A 197 0.72 -0.09 -7.21
N GLU A 198 1.67 -1.03 -7.15
CA GLU A 198 2.18 -1.60 -5.91
C GLU A 198 2.98 -0.59 -5.09
N GLU A 199 3.82 0.21 -5.74
CA GLU A 199 4.59 1.26 -5.07
C GLU A 199 3.67 2.30 -4.42
N LEU A 200 2.64 2.76 -5.15
CA LEU A 200 1.69 3.74 -4.59
C LEU A 200 0.78 3.11 -3.53
N ALA A 201 0.48 1.81 -3.64
CA ALA A 201 -0.37 1.08 -2.71
C ALA A 201 0.20 0.99 -1.28
N ILE A 202 1.51 1.21 -1.11
CA ILE A 202 2.18 1.34 0.19
C ILE A 202 1.53 2.46 1.02
N PHE A 203 1.20 3.60 0.41
CA PHE A 203 0.61 4.74 1.10
C PHE A 203 -0.84 4.50 1.56
N TRP A 204 -1.51 3.48 0.98
CA TRP A 204 -2.83 3.00 1.41
C TRP A 204 -2.76 1.75 2.29
N ASN A 205 -1.54 1.32 2.67
CA ASN A 205 -1.27 0.16 3.51
C ASN A 205 -1.89 -1.14 2.96
N THR A 206 -1.92 -1.27 1.63
CA THR A 206 -2.67 -2.32 0.93
C THR A 206 -2.14 -3.72 1.22
N HIS A 207 -0.81 -3.86 1.33
CA HIS A 207 -0.11 -5.13 1.57
C HIS A 207 -0.21 -5.66 3.01
N CYS A 208 -0.78 -4.88 3.93
CA CYS A 208 -0.77 -5.17 5.37
C CYS A 208 -1.58 -6.41 5.78
N ARG A 209 -2.65 -6.70 5.02
CA ARG A 209 -3.63 -7.76 5.31
C ARG A 209 -3.92 -8.64 4.10
N ILE A 210 -2.92 -8.84 3.25
CA ILE A 210 -2.97 -9.84 2.18
C ILE A 210 -2.72 -11.24 2.76
N THR A 211 -3.17 -12.27 2.05
CA THR A 211 -2.92 -13.65 2.47
C THR A 211 -1.43 -14.00 2.28
N PRO A 212 -0.90 -15.00 3.02
CA PRO A 212 0.49 -15.44 2.83
C PRO A 212 0.80 -15.90 1.40
N THR A 213 -0.17 -16.52 0.72
CA THR A 213 -0.04 -16.94 -0.69
C THR A 213 0.13 -15.74 -1.62
N ILE A 214 -0.68 -14.69 -1.43
CA ILE A 214 -0.57 -13.46 -2.21
C ILE A 214 0.74 -12.73 -1.89
N ALA A 215 1.14 -12.67 -0.62
CA ALA A 215 2.42 -12.11 -0.20
C ALA A 215 3.60 -12.82 -0.86
N GLN A 216 3.60 -14.16 -0.87
CA GLN A 216 4.64 -14.97 -1.50
C GLN A 216 4.74 -14.66 -3.00
N ALA A 217 3.62 -14.55 -3.70
CA ALA A 217 3.65 -14.26 -5.12
C ALA A 217 4.16 -12.85 -5.47
N HIS A 218 3.98 -11.85 -4.59
CA HIS A 218 4.68 -10.57 -4.73
C HIS A 218 6.18 -10.71 -4.46
N ILE A 219 6.56 -11.47 -3.43
CA ILE A 219 7.97 -11.73 -3.08
C ILE A 219 8.67 -12.35 -4.28
N ASP A 220 8.11 -13.41 -4.86
CA ASP A 220 8.67 -14.14 -6.01
C ASP A 220 8.96 -13.20 -7.19
N ASN A 221 7.99 -12.32 -7.51
CA ASN A 221 8.16 -11.30 -8.55
C ASN A 221 9.30 -10.32 -8.24
N LEU A 222 9.41 -9.85 -7.00
CA LEU A 222 10.40 -8.84 -6.61
C LEU A 222 11.82 -9.41 -6.47
N VAL A 223 11.96 -10.66 -6.00
CA VAL A 223 13.27 -11.31 -5.86
C VAL A 223 13.85 -11.75 -7.21
N ALA A 224 12.99 -11.98 -8.21
CA ALA A 224 13.40 -12.31 -9.57
C ALA A 224 14.04 -11.11 -10.31
N LEU A 225 13.73 -9.87 -9.89
CA LEU A 225 14.30 -8.67 -10.50
C LEU A 225 15.81 -8.57 -10.27
N SER A 226 16.53 -8.15 -11.30
CA SER A 226 17.95 -7.84 -11.25
C SER A 226 18.22 -6.43 -10.67
N PRO A 227 19.32 -6.22 -9.92
CA PRO A 227 20.28 -7.22 -9.48
C PRO A 227 19.68 -8.15 -8.43
N PRO A 228 20.17 -9.40 -8.31
CA PRO A 228 19.72 -10.34 -7.30
C PRO A 228 19.73 -9.75 -5.89
N VAL A 229 18.75 -10.13 -5.08
CA VAL A 229 18.62 -9.65 -3.71
C VAL A 229 19.76 -10.24 -2.85
N ILE A 230 20.36 -9.42 -1.98
CA ILE A 230 21.60 -9.72 -1.26
C ILE A 230 21.48 -11.03 -0.44
N SER A 231 22.20 -12.06 -0.91
CA SER A 231 22.69 -13.19 -0.11
C SER A 231 24.20 -13.06 0.07
N GLY A 232 24.62 -12.14 0.94
CA GLY A 232 26.01 -12.01 1.39
C GLY A 232 26.99 -11.26 0.46
N PRO A 233 28.25 -11.04 0.91
CA PRO A 233 29.20 -10.10 0.30
C PRO A 233 29.78 -10.53 -1.06
N ASN A 234 29.34 -11.65 -1.63
CA ASN A 234 30.03 -12.33 -2.74
C ASN A 234 29.20 -12.46 -4.02
N SER A 235 28.28 -11.55 -4.30
CA SER A 235 27.65 -11.44 -5.63
C SER A 235 28.34 -10.37 -6.47
N SER A 236 29.62 -10.56 -6.76
CA SER A 236 30.44 -9.75 -7.66
C SER A 236 30.37 -10.28 -9.09
N GLY A 237 29.16 -10.25 -9.66
CA GLY A 237 28.92 -10.41 -11.09
C GLY A 237 27.97 -9.31 -11.52
N GLY A 238 28.51 -8.14 -11.88
CA GLY A 238 27.71 -7.00 -12.32
C GLY A 238 26.96 -7.34 -13.59
N GLU A 239 25.66 -7.60 -13.46
CA GLU A 239 24.78 -7.84 -14.59
C GLU A 239 24.80 -6.62 -15.51
N LYS A 240 24.94 -6.84 -16.82
CA LYS A 240 24.93 -5.74 -17.78
C LYS A 240 23.48 -5.25 -17.91
N ASN A 241 23.24 -4.00 -17.51
CA ASN A 241 21.95 -3.31 -17.63
C ASN A 241 20.83 -3.93 -16.75
N PRO A 242 21.04 -4.04 -15.41
CA PRO A 242 20.05 -4.66 -14.51
C PRO A 242 18.72 -3.91 -14.58
N GLU A 243 17.62 -4.60 -14.34
CA GLU A 243 16.27 -4.05 -14.35
C GLU A 243 16.13 -2.90 -13.35
N LEU A 244 16.65 -3.07 -12.13
CA LEU A 244 16.72 -2.02 -11.10
C LEU A 244 18.14 -1.48 -11.05
N ASP A 245 18.36 -0.30 -11.62
CA ASP A 245 19.69 0.29 -11.81
C ASP A 245 19.89 1.60 -11.03
N THR A 246 18.95 1.97 -10.17
CA THR A 246 19.07 3.11 -9.27
C THR A 246 18.91 2.71 -7.81
N VAL A 247 19.48 3.52 -6.91
CA VAL A 247 19.34 3.30 -5.46
C VAL A 247 17.87 3.42 -5.03
N ASP A 248 17.11 4.37 -5.58
CA ASP A 248 15.67 4.54 -5.34
C ASP A 248 14.87 3.27 -5.62
N GLU A 249 15.11 2.60 -6.75
CA GLU A 249 14.40 1.36 -7.09
C GLU A 249 14.78 0.21 -6.15
N LEU A 250 16.07 0.12 -5.80
CA LEU A 250 16.56 -0.91 -4.89
C LEU A 250 15.94 -0.76 -3.50
N VAL A 251 15.86 0.46 -2.95
CA VAL A 251 15.24 0.68 -1.63
C VAL A 251 13.72 0.52 -1.65
N VAL A 252 13.04 0.84 -2.76
CA VAL A 252 11.60 0.58 -2.91
C VAL A 252 11.34 -0.93 -2.93
N ARG A 253 12.18 -1.71 -3.62
CA ARG A 253 12.13 -3.18 -3.57
C ARG A 253 12.36 -3.69 -2.16
N GLU A 254 13.38 -3.22 -1.46
CA GLU A 254 13.67 -3.61 -0.07
C GLU A 254 12.49 -3.27 0.87
N LEU A 255 11.90 -2.09 0.74
CA LEU A 255 10.73 -1.69 1.51
C LEU A 255 9.54 -2.65 1.27
N LEU A 256 9.21 -2.91 0.00
CA LEU A 256 8.15 -3.84 -0.36
C LEU A 256 8.42 -5.25 0.17
N LEU A 257 9.62 -5.79 -0.04
CA LEU A 257 10.02 -7.10 0.51
C LEU A 257 9.87 -7.14 2.03
N GLY A 258 10.30 -6.09 2.72
CA GLY A 258 10.14 -5.96 4.17
C GLY A 258 8.68 -6.07 4.62
N ILE A 259 7.77 -5.37 3.95
CA ILE A 259 6.33 -5.42 4.22
C ILE A 259 5.74 -6.80 3.89
N LEU A 260 6.13 -7.38 2.76
CA LEU A 260 5.58 -8.63 2.24
C LEU A 260 6.05 -9.86 3.05
N TYR A 261 7.32 -9.94 3.44
CA TYR A 261 7.81 -11.02 4.31
C TYR A 261 7.09 -11.01 5.66
N ARG A 262 6.76 -9.83 6.20
CA ARG A 262 5.92 -9.73 7.40
C ARG A 262 4.52 -10.29 7.15
N ALA A 263 3.90 -9.97 6.01
CA ALA A 263 2.59 -10.51 5.64
C ALA A 263 2.63 -12.04 5.42
N ALA A 264 3.74 -12.58 4.92
CA ALA A 264 3.99 -14.01 4.81
C ALA A 264 4.33 -14.69 6.16
N GLY A 265 4.60 -13.90 7.21
CA GLY A 265 4.92 -14.40 8.55
C GLY A 265 6.41 -14.66 8.82
N ASP A 266 7.30 -14.23 7.92
CA ASP A 266 8.75 -14.24 8.11
C ASP A 266 9.23 -12.88 8.65
N TYR A 267 9.24 -12.78 9.98
CA TYR A 267 9.63 -11.57 10.69
C TYR A 267 11.14 -11.28 10.61
N ALA A 268 11.97 -12.31 10.44
CA ALA A 268 13.42 -12.16 10.38
C ALA A 268 13.85 -11.54 9.04
N LEU A 269 13.34 -12.07 7.92
CA LEU A 269 13.57 -11.46 6.61
C LEU A 269 12.91 -10.08 6.51
N SER A 270 11.70 -9.92 7.04
CA SER A 270 11.05 -8.61 7.11
C SER A 270 11.96 -7.56 7.75
N ARG A 271 12.50 -7.86 8.95
CA ARG A 271 13.42 -6.96 9.66
C ARG A 271 14.65 -6.64 8.82
N LYS A 272 15.31 -7.67 8.27
CA LYS A 272 16.52 -7.52 7.45
C LYS A 272 16.31 -6.52 6.31
N TYR A 273 15.20 -6.62 5.58
CA TYR A 273 14.92 -5.72 4.46
C TYR A 273 14.53 -4.31 4.91
N LEU A 274 13.72 -4.18 5.96
CA LEU A 274 13.34 -2.86 6.47
C LEU A 274 14.52 -2.09 7.08
N GLU A 275 15.49 -2.79 7.68
CA GLU A 275 16.72 -2.20 8.23
C GLU A 275 17.74 -1.81 7.15
N ALA A 276 17.67 -2.43 5.96
CA ALA A 276 18.55 -2.08 4.84
C ALA A 276 18.22 -0.70 4.24
N VAL A 277 16.93 -0.35 4.16
CA VAL A 277 16.46 0.90 3.52
C VAL A 277 17.13 2.17 4.10
N PRO A 278 17.15 2.40 5.44
CA PRO A 278 17.77 3.60 6.01
C PRO A 278 19.28 3.70 5.79
N LEU A 279 19.97 2.59 5.48
CA LEU A 279 21.43 2.62 5.24
C LEU A 279 21.79 3.40 3.97
N ARG A 280 20.81 3.58 3.06
CA ARG A 280 20.95 4.28 1.78
C ARG A 280 20.23 5.63 1.77
N GLU A 281 19.87 6.15 2.94
CA GLU A 281 19.07 7.38 3.09
C GLU A 281 19.69 8.60 2.40
N THR A 282 21.02 8.71 2.35
CA THR A 282 21.71 9.83 1.72
C THR A 282 21.72 9.75 0.19
N GLU A 283 21.53 8.56 -0.38
CA GLU A 283 21.68 8.28 -1.82
C GLU A 283 20.35 8.33 -2.60
N VAL A 284 19.20 8.23 -1.92
CA VAL A 284 17.88 8.15 -2.55
C VAL A 284 17.27 9.53 -2.82
N GLU A 285 16.62 9.72 -3.96
CA GLU A 285 15.81 10.92 -4.23
C GLU A 285 14.49 10.89 -3.42
N GLY A 286 13.84 9.73 -3.35
CA GLY A 286 12.57 9.49 -2.66
C GLY A 286 12.72 9.30 -1.14
N LYS A 287 12.94 10.41 -0.41
CA LYS A 287 13.13 10.37 1.06
C LYS A 287 11.97 9.76 1.85
N TRP A 288 10.78 9.67 1.25
CA TRP A 288 9.60 9.02 1.83
C TRP A 288 9.83 7.54 2.16
N VAL A 289 10.66 6.83 1.39
CA VAL A 289 10.90 5.39 1.55
C VAL A 289 11.48 5.10 2.93
N VAL A 290 12.44 5.91 3.38
CA VAL A 290 13.09 5.76 4.70
C VAL A 290 12.10 6.07 5.83
N GLN A 291 11.26 7.08 5.63
CA GLN A 291 10.21 7.44 6.58
C GLN A 291 9.27 6.26 6.80
N ILE A 292 8.80 5.63 5.72
CA ILE A 292 7.92 4.46 5.77
C ILE A 292 8.64 3.25 6.35
N ALA A 293 9.89 2.97 5.97
CA ALA A 293 10.64 1.84 6.51
C ALA A 293 10.73 1.88 8.05
N LYS A 294 10.94 3.07 8.63
CA LYS A 294 10.92 3.26 10.09
C LYS A 294 9.53 3.02 10.69
N PHE A 295 8.48 3.52 10.06
CA PHE A 295 7.11 3.20 10.48
C PHE A 295 6.83 1.69 10.44
N GLU A 296 7.23 1.01 9.37
CA GLU A 296 6.99 -0.42 9.18
C GLU A 296 7.81 -1.30 10.13
N LEU A 297 8.99 -0.86 10.59
CA LEU A 297 9.73 -1.49 11.69
C LEU A 297 8.96 -1.42 13.02
N ALA A 298 8.31 -0.30 13.31
CA ALA A 298 7.46 -0.19 14.49
C ALA A 298 6.29 -1.19 14.43
N VAL A 299 5.63 -1.29 13.27
CA VAL A 299 4.56 -2.28 13.05
C VAL A 299 5.09 -3.71 13.18
N LEU A 300 6.31 -3.97 12.69
CA LEU A 300 6.95 -5.28 12.78
C LEU A 300 7.16 -5.71 14.24
N ASP A 301 7.76 -4.84 15.07
CA ASP A 301 8.01 -5.12 16.49
C ASP A 301 6.71 -5.48 17.23
N LEU A 302 5.66 -4.69 17.00
CA LEU A 302 4.34 -4.88 17.63
C LEU A 302 3.66 -6.17 17.17
N ARG A 303 3.72 -6.48 15.87
CA ARG A 303 3.16 -7.74 15.34
C ARG A 303 3.96 -8.96 15.79
N GLN A 304 5.28 -8.84 15.95
CA GLN A 304 6.12 -9.95 16.36
C GLN A 304 5.81 -10.36 17.80
N VAL A 305 5.77 -9.41 18.72
CA VAL A 305 5.40 -9.71 20.12
C VAL A 305 3.93 -10.14 20.23
N ALA A 306 3.02 -9.60 19.41
CA ALA A 306 1.61 -10.01 19.44
C ALA A 306 1.38 -11.47 18.99
N ARG A 307 2.31 -12.05 18.22
CA ARG A 307 2.19 -13.42 17.71
C ARG A 307 2.48 -14.48 18.76
N GLU A 308 3.31 -14.17 19.74
CA GLU A 308 3.71 -15.11 20.78
C GLU A 308 2.61 -15.21 21.86
N PRO A 309 1.90 -16.35 21.99
CA PRO A 309 0.89 -16.50 23.02
C PRO A 309 1.54 -16.39 24.40
N ASN A 310 1.00 -15.53 25.25
CA ASN A 310 1.51 -15.22 26.60
C ASN A 310 2.86 -14.48 26.64
N SER A 311 3.21 -13.68 25.63
CA SER A 311 4.38 -12.80 25.73
C SER A 311 4.42 -12.08 27.07
N ALA A 312 5.54 -12.23 27.76
CA ALA A 312 5.74 -11.62 29.06
C ALA A 312 5.58 -10.10 28.97
N ARG A 313 5.15 -9.49 30.08
CA ARG A 313 5.04 -8.03 30.22
C ARG A 313 6.32 -7.31 29.80
N ASP A 314 7.49 -7.88 30.12
CA ASP A 314 8.80 -7.32 29.77
C ASP A 314 9.07 -7.34 28.25
N ALA A 315 8.63 -8.40 27.56
CA ALA A 315 8.75 -8.49 26.10
C ALA A 315 7.88 -7.43 25.41
N TRP A 316 6.65 -7.23 25.91
CA TRP A 316 5.80 -6.13 25.46
C TRP A 316 6.41 -4.77 25.75
N GLN A 317 6.98 -4.55 26.93
CA GLN A 317 7.63 -3.29 27.28
C GLN A 317 8.80 -2.98 26.34
N ALA A 318 9.63 -3.98 26.01
CA ALA A 318 10.73 -3.84 25.07
C ALA A 318 10.22 -3.51 23.66
N ALA A 319 9.22 -4.23 23.16
CA ALA A 319 8.64 -4.01 21.83
C ALA A 319 7.96 -2.63 21.70
N LEU A 320 7.19 -2.19 22.70
CA LEU A 320 6.55 -0.88 22.71
C LEU A 320 7.58 0.26 22.72
N LYS A 321 8.69 0.08 23.46
CA LYS A 321 9.81 1.03 23.48
C LYS A 321 10.52 1.10 22.13
N ALA A 322 10.82 -0.04 21.51
CA ALA A 322 11.44 -0.12 20.20
C ALA A 322 10.55 0.51 19.11
N ALA A 323 9.26 0.15 19.09
CA ALA A 323 8.27 0.73 18.19
C ALA A 323 8.16 2.25 18.34
N THR A 324 8.13 2.76 19.58
CA THR A 324 8.11 4.22 19.83
C THR A 324 9.35 4.91 19.26
N ALA A 325 10.55 4.35 19.48
CA ALA A 325 11.78 4.90 18.95
C ALA A 325 11.82 4.90 17.40
N HIS A 326 11.27 3.87 16.77
CA HIS A 326 11.10 3.82 15.31
C HIS A 326 10.12 4.89 14.81
N LEU A 327 9.01 5.12 15.52
CA LEU A 327 8.05 6.19 15.18
C LEU A 327 8.64 7.59 15.36
N ASP A 328 9.48 7.80 16.38
CA ASP A 328 10.20 9.07 16.55
C ASP A 328 11.18 9.30 15.40
N GLN A 329 11.89 8.26 14.96
CA GLN A 329 12.75 8.32 13.78
C GLN A 329 11.97 8.60 12.49
N ALA A 330 10.77 8.01 12.33
CA ALA A 330 9.91 8.28 11.18
C ALA A 330 9.38 9.72 11.20
N ALA A 331 8.94 10.21 12.36
CA ALA A 331 8.42 11.56 12.54
C ALA A 331 9.51 12.63 12.34
N ALA A 332 10.74 12.39 12.82
CA ALA A 332 11.87 13.31 12.64
C ALA A 332 12.26 13.53 11.17
N ARG A 333 11.88 12.61 10.29
CA ARG A 333 12.09 12.70 8.84
C ARG A 333 10.96 13.44 8.12
N SER A 334 9.83 13.70 8.78
CA SER A 334 8.71 14.41 8.16
C SER A 334 9.06 15.86 7.90
N ASN A 335 8.92 16.30 6.65
CA ASN A 335 8.97 17.70 6.28
C ASN A 335 8.22 17.94 4.96
N ALA A 336 8.09 19.21 4.57
CA ALA A 336 7.34 19.61 3.37
C ALA A 336 7.94 19.10 2.04
N ASN A 337 9.21 18.66 2.02
CA ASN A 337 9.88 18.16 0.83
C ASN A 337 9.78 16.63 0.70
N VAL A 338 9.26 15.94 1.72
CA VAL A 338 9.08 14.49 1.72
C VAL A 338 7.71 14.16 1.14
N ASP A 339 7.69 13.43 0.04
CA ASP A 339 6.47 13.08 -0.66
C ASP A 339 5.49 12.33 0.26
N LEU A 340 4.24 12.80 0.26
CA LEU A 340 3.13 12.20 1.03
C LEU A 340 3.37 12.07 2.54
N SER A 341 4.29 12.85 3.11
CA SER A 341 4.63 12.84 4.55
C SER A 341 3.42 12.98 5.47
N SER A 342 2.47 13.85 5.13
CA SER A 342 1.24 14.06 5.92
C SER A 342 0.37 12.80 6.07
N ARG A 343 0.37 11.91 5.07
CA ARG A 343 -0.33 10.62 5.15
C ARG A 343 0.35 9.71 6.16
N LEU A 344 1.68 9.68 6.18
CA LEU A 344 2.42 8.89 7.16
C LEU A 344 2.34 9.48 8.57
N ASP A 345 2.39 10.80 8.70
CA ASP A 345 2.27 11.48 10.00
C ASP A 345 0.95 11.12 10.68
N SER A 346 -0.14 11.07 9.91
CA SER A 346 -1.44 10.60 10.41
C SER A 346 -1.37 9.16 10.91
N ARG A 347 -0.68 8.26 10.20
CA ARG A 347 -0.48 6.86 10.62
C ARG A 347 0.37 6.75 11.88
N ILE A 348 1.42 7.58 12.00
CA ILE A 348 2.28 7.64 13.18
C ILE A 348 1.47 8.01 14.42
N VAL A 349 0.64 9.05 14.33
CA VAL A 349 -0.24 9.46 15.44
C VAL A 349 -1.17 8.33 15.84
N LEU A 350 -1.89 7.74 14.88
CA LEU A 350 -2.82 6.65 15.16
C LEU A 350 -2.13 5.42 15.77
N LEU A 351 -0.92 5.07 15.34
CA LEU A 351 -0.19 3.93 15.94
C LEU A 351 0.34 4.25 17.34
N ARG A 352 0.70 5.51 17.63
CA ARG A 352 1.07 5.94 18.99
C ARG A 352 -0.12 5.80 19.95
N ASP A 353 -1.32 6.15 19.52
CA ASP A 353 -2.54 5.99 20.32
C ASP A 353 -2.76 4.51 20.66
N GLU A 354 -2.59 3.60 19.70
CA GLU A 354 -2.68 2.14 19.93
C GLU A 354 -1.59 1.61 20.88
N ILE A 355 -0.35 2.11 20.75
CA ILE A 355 0.75 1.79 21.69
C ILE A 355 0.38 2.23 23.12
N GLU A 356 -0.22 3.40 23.28
CA GLU A 356 -0.65 3.92 24.58
C GLU A 356 -1.78 3.06 25.17
N VAL A 357 -2.81 2.74 24.39
CA VAL A 357 -3.90 1.85 24.81
C VAL A 357 -3.35 0.50 25.28
N LYS A 358 -2.40 -0.08 24.54
CA LYS A 358 -1.78 -1.35 24.94
C LYS A 358 -0.93 -1.22 26.21
N SER A 359 -0.19 -0.13 26.33
CA SER A 359 0.65 0.15 27.51
C SER A 359 -0.18 0.23 28.80
N LEU A 360 -1.33 0.92 28.74
CA LEU A 360 -2.27 1.03 29.85
C LEU A 360 -2.89 -0.33 30.18
N ALA A 361 -3.32 -1.10 29.17
CA ALA A 361 -3.89 -2.44 29.38
C ALA A 361 -2.91 -3.43 30.05
N LEU A 362 -1.60 -3.24 29.84
CA LEU A 362 -0.54 -4.02 30.47
C LEU A 362 -0.07 -3.46 31.81
N GLY A 363 -0.58 -2.30 32.24
CA GLY A 363 -0.17 -1.59 33.46
C GLY A 363 1.26 -1.07 33.43
N LEU A 364 1.78 -0.74 32.23
CA LEU A 364 3.14 -0.21 32.02
C LEU A 364 3.22 1.32 32.15
N LYS A 365 2.07 2.00 32.19
CA LYS A 365 1.91 3.43 32.40
C LYS A 365 0.85 3.69 33.46
#